data_AF-A0AA85G5H6-F1
#
_entry.id   AF-A0AA85G5H6-F1
#
_cell.length_a   1.000
_cell.length_b   1.000
_cell.length_c   1.000
_cell.angle_alpha   90.00
_cell.angle_beta   90.00
_cell.angle_gamma   90.00
#
_symmetry.space_group_name_H-M   'P 1'
#
loop_
_entity.id
_entity.type
_entity.pdbx_description
1 polymer ?
#
loop_
_entity_poly.entity_id
_entity_poly.type
_entity_poly.pdbx_seq_one_letter_code
_entity_poly.pdbx_strand_id
1 'polypeptide(L)'
;MKARNWFTRTVKLEPDLGDAWAYFYKFELQHGTEDQQKEVYRRCVTAEPHHGEVWCQISKDPKNWRLKTKDLLKIAAETIVLPN
;
A
#
# COMPACT_ATOMS: atom_id res chain seq x y z
N MET A 1 -17.51 -0.54 8.19
CA MET A 1 -16.99 -1.89 7.85
C MET A 1 -17.00 -2.24 6.34
N LYS A 2 -17.62 -1.46 5.43
CA LYS A 2 -17.60 -1.77 3.98
C LYS A 2 -16.25 -1.45 3.30
N ALA A 3 -15.57 -0.38 3.70
CA ALA A 3 -14.31 0.07 3.08
C ALA A 3 -13.20 -0.98 3.13
N ARG A 4 -12.98 -1.62 4.29
CA ARG A 4 -12.00 -2.71 4.43
C ARG A 4 -12.26 -3.88 3.48
N ASN A 5 -13.52 -4.29 3.33
CA ASN A 5 -13.88 -5.37 2.41
C ASN A 5 -13.66 -4.96 0.94
N TRP A 6 -13.89 -3.69 0.61
CA TRP A 6 -13.54 -3.13 -0.69
C TRP A 6 -12.04 -3.20 -0.94
N PHE A 7 -11.21 -2.67 -0.02
CA PHE A 7 -9.75 -2.73 -0.16
C PHE A 7 -9.24 -4.16 -0.26
N THR A 8 -9.70 -5.05 0.63
CA THR A 8 -9.32 -6.48 0.62
C THR A 8 -9.67 -7.16 -0.71
N ARG A 9 -10.81 -6.81 -1.32
CA ARG A 9 -11.18 -7.31 -2.64
C ARG A 9 -10.29 -6.71 -3.74
N THR A 10 -10.04 -5.40 -3.71
CA THR A 10 -9.20 -4.72 -4.69
C THR A 10 -7.80 -5.32 -4.72
N VAL A 11 -7.12 -5.43 -3.57
CA VAL A 11 -5.76 -5.99 -3.50
C VAL A 11 -5.70 -7.49 -3.78
N LYS A 12 -6.84 -8.19 -3.74
CA LYS A 12 -6.94 -9.60 -4.13
C LYS A 12 -7.16 -9.76 -5.64
N LEU A 13 -7.91 -8.85 -6.26
CA LEU A 13 -8.14 -8.83 -7.70
C LEU A 13 -6.89 -8.35 -8.44
N GLU A 14 -6.31 -7.25 -7.97
CA GLU A 14 -5.12 -6.63 -8.55
C GLU A 14 -4.01 -6.50 -7.48
N PRO A 15 -3.33 -7.60 -7.13
CA PRO A 15 -2.24 -7.58 -6.16
C PRO A 15 -1.00 -6.83 -6.67
N ASP A 16 -0.89 -6.61 -7.98
CA ASP A 16 0.25 -5.92 -8.58
C ASP A 16 0.11 -4.38 -8.54
N LEU A 17 -1.07 -3.87 -8.17
CA LEU A 17 -1.34 -2.44 -8.05
C LEU A 17 -0.90 -1.92 -6.67
N GLY A 18 0.31 -1.37 -6.60
CA GLY A 18 0.94 -0.81 -5.40
C GLY A 18 0.17 0.34 -4.77
N ASP A 19 -0.49 1.17 -5.58
CA ASP A 19 -1.33 2.25 -5.08
C ASP A 19 -2.47 1.71 -4.21
N ALA A 20 -3.12 0.62 -4.62
CA ALA A 20 -4.19 0.00 -3.85
C ALA A 20 -3.71 -0.49 -2.47
N TRP A 21 -2.50 -1.06 -2.41
CA TRP A 21 -1.88 -1.44 -1.14
C TRP A 21 -1.58 -0.24 -0.26
N ALA A 22 -1.09 0.86 -0.85
CA ALA A 22 -0.76 2.06 -0.12
C ALA A 22 -2.02 2.77 0.44
N TYR A 23 -3.11 2.86 -0.33
CA TYR A 23 -4.42 3.30 0.17
C TYR A 23 -4.91 2.41 1.31
N PHE A 24 -4.81 1.08 1.16
CA PHE A 24 -5.26 0.14 2.17
C PHE A 24 -4.45 0.28 3.47
N TYR A 25 -3.12 0.36 3.36
CA TYR A 25 -2.25 0.53 4.52
C TYR A 25 -2.51 1.87 5.23
N LYS A 26 -2.69 2.97 4.49
CA LYS A 26 -3.04 4.28 5.08
C LYS A 26 -4.39 4.24 5.80
N PHE A 27 -5.39 3.56 5.22
CA PHE A 27 -6.69 3.38 5.85
C PHE A 27 -6.58 2.58 7.17
N GLU A 28 -5.80 1.50 7.19
CA GLU A 28 -5.55 0.73 8.41
C GLU A 28 -4.73 1.49 9.46
N LEU A 29 -3.88 2.43 9.06
CA LEU A 29 -3.18 3.34 9.98
C LEU A 29 -4.14 4.32 10.68
N GLN A 30 -5.18 4.81 9.97
CA GLN A 30 -6.15 5.77 10.52
C GLN A 30 -7.28 5.11 11.31
N HIS A 31 -7.77 3.95 10.85
CA HIS A 31 -8.98 3.32 11.39
C HIS A 31 -8.79 1.88 11.88
N GLY A 32 -7.63 1.27 11.61
CA GLY A 32 -7.33 -0.12 11.93
C GLY A 32 -6.52 -0.30 13.21
N THR A 33 -6.32 -1.55 13.60
CA THR A 33 -5.41 -1.92 14.69
C THR A 33 -4.01 -2.23 14.15
N GLU A 34 -3.00 -2.19 15.02
CA GLU A 34 -1.62 -2.57 14.65
C GLU A 34 -1.51 -3.95 13.99
N ASP A 35 -2.33 -4.91 14.42
CA ASP A 35 -2.31 -6.26 13.85
C ASP A 35 -2.78 -6.26 12.39
N GLN A 36 -3.82 -5.49 12.08
CA GLN A 36 -4.34 -5.33 10.72
C GLN A 36 -3.34 -4.59 9.82
N GLN A 37 -2.69 -3.55 10.35
CA GLN A 37 -1.60 -2.86 9.66
C GLN A 37 -0.46 -3.82 9.32
N LYS A 38 -0.05 -4.67 10.28
CA LYS A 38 1.00 -5.69 10.07
C LYS A 38 0.58 -6.74 9.04
N GLU A 39 -0.69 -7.13 9.02
CA GLU A 39 -1.22 -8.06 8.02
C GLU A 39 -1.19 -7.46 6.62
N VAL A 40 -1.70 -6.24 6.42
CA VAL A 40 -1.65 -5.56 5.11
C VAL A 40 -0.21 -5.38 4.64
N TYR A 41 0.68 -4.99 5.54
CA TYR A 41 2.10 -4.88 5.26
C TYR A 41 2.71 -6.20 4.78
N ARG A 42 2.47 -7.31 5.50
CA ARG A 42 2.97 -8.63 5.09
C ARG A 42 2.43 -9.03 3.73
N ARG A 43 1.12 -8.85 3.49
CA ARG A 43 0.48 -9.22 2.23
C ARG A 43 1.00 -8.40 1.05
N CYS A 44 1.22 -7.10 1.22
CA CYS A 44 1.83 -6.25 0.20
C CYS A 44 3.26 -6.70 -0.12
N VAL A 45 4.07 -7.01 0.91
CA VAL A 45 5.45 -7.50 0.71
C VAL A 45 5.46 -8.84 -0.04
N THR A 46 4.50 -9.73 0.23
CA THR A 46 4.37 -11.00 -0.51
C THR A 46 3.84 -10.81 -1.93
N ALA A 47 2.98 -9.81 -2.15
CA ALA A 47 2.43 -9.51 -3.46
C ALA A 47 3.45 -8.85 -4.41
N GLU A 48 4.46 -8.16 -3.86
CA GLU A 48 5.48 -7.42 -4.61
C GLU A 48 4.89 -6.61 -5.78
N PRO A 49 4.06 -5.59 -5.51
CA PRO A 49 3.46 -4.79 -6.57
C PRO A 49 4.49 -3.99 -7.35
N HIS A 50 4.26 -3.87 -8.65
CA HIS A 50 5.09 -3.10 -9.58
C HIS A 50 4.32 -1.96 -10.28
N HIS A 51 2.98 -2.01 -10.28
CA HIS A 51 2.13 -1.03 -10.95
C HIS A 51 1.50 -0.03 -9.97
N GLY A 52 1.02 1.09 -10.50
CA GLY A 52 0.50 2.21 -9.72
C GLY A 52 1.18 3.51 -10.11
N GLU A 53 0.43 4.60 -10.17
CA GLU A 53 0.96 5.91 -10.52
C GLU A 53 1.92 6.41 -9.44
N VAL A 54 1.46 6.40 -8.18
CA VAL A 54 2.27 6.81 -7.03
C VAL A 54 3.39 5.79 -6.80
N TRP A 55 3.08 4.50 -6.90
CA TRP A 55 4.05 3.43 -6.71
C TRP A 55 5.18 3.49 -7.75
N CYS A 56 4.87 3.67 -9.04
CA CYS A 56 5.89 3.84 -10.07
C CYS A 56 6.70 5.11 -9.87
N GLN A 57 6.09 6.22 -9.45
CA GLN A 57 6.80 7.46 -9.17
C GLN A 57 7.84 7.25 -8.06
N ILE A 58 7.44 6.61 -6.95
CA ILE A 58 8.33 6.36 -5.81
C ILE A 58 9.40 5.33 -6.15
N SER A 59 9.03 4.25 -6.84
CA SER A 59 9.95 3.17 -7.24
C SER A 59 11.02 3.65 -8.23
N LYS A 60 10.65 4.55 -9.15
CA LYS A 60 11.57 5.15 -10.13
C LYS A 60 12.38 6.32 -9.58
N ASP A 61 12.09 6.80 -8.36
CA ASP A 61 12.88 7.87 -7.75
C ASP A 61 14.31 7.35 -7.47
N PRO A 62 15.36 8.02 -7.97
CA PRO A 62 16.75 7.65 -7.71
C PRO A 62 17.13 7.60 -6.23
N LYS A 63 16.36 8.21 -5.33
CA LYS A 63 16.56 8.11 -3.87
C LYS A 63 16.09 6.78 -3.31
N ASN A 64 15.12 6.14 -3.98
CA ASN A 64 14.43 4.95 -3.49
C ASN A 64 14.90 3.65 -4.16
N TRP A 65 15.88 3.72 -5.07
CA TRP A 65 16.33 2.56 -5.86
C TRP A 65 16.82 1.33 -5.06
N ARG A 66 17.25 1.52 -3.80
CA ARG A 66 17.65 0.43 -2.88
C ARG A 66 16.55 -0.02 -1.94
N LEU A 67 15.42 0.67 -1.93
CA LEU A 67 14.32 0.39 -1.02
C LEU A 67 13.56 -0.84 -1.48
N LYS A 68 13.13 -1.64 -0.52
CA LYS A 68 12.29 -2.81 -0.80
C LYS A 68 10.82 -2.41 -0.79
N THR A 69 9.96 -3.27 -1.33
CA THR A 69 8.48 -3.15 -1.33
C THR A 69 7.92 -2.66 0.01
N LYS A 70 8.48 -3.15 1.12
CA LYS A 70 8.11 -2.72 2.48
C LYS A 70 8.31 -1.23 2.77
N ASP A 71 9.41 -0.68 2.30
CA ASP A 71 9.81 0.71 2.56
C ASP A 71 9.09 1.62 1.56
N LEU A 72 8.97 1.18 0.30
CA LEU A 72 8.17 1.84 -0.74
C LEU A 72 6.70 1.96 -0.30
N LEU A 73 6.12 0.93 0.32
CA LEU A 73 4.75 0.97 0.83
C LEU A 73 4.52 2.08 1.85
N LYS A 74 5.49 2.29 2.76
CA LYS A 74 5.38 3.34 3.77
C LYS A 74 5.42 4.73 3.13
N ILE A 75 6.36 4.95 2.21
CA ILE A 75 6.47 6.21 1.47
C ILE A 75 5.22 6.46 0.64
N ALA A 76 4.69 5.42 -0.02
CA ALA A 76 3.47 5.51 -0.81
C ALA A 76 2.26 5.85 0.06
N ALA A 77 2.12 5.23 1.23
CA ALA A 77 1.04 5.52 2.17
C ALA A 77 1.15 6.92 2.78
N GLU A 78 2.36 7.46 2.95
CA GLU A 78 2.55 8.86 3.36
C GLU A 78 2.17 9.84 2.25
N THR A 79 2.56 9.53 1.00
CA THR A 79 2.30 10.35 -0.19
C THR A 79 0.82 10.43 -0.54
N ILE A 80 0.11 9.32 -0.43
CA ILE A 80 -1.33 9.25 -0.70
C ILE A 80 -2.09 10.11 0.31
N VAL A 81 -3.02 10.95 -0.13
CA VAL A 81 -3.91 11.68 0.77
C VAL A 81 -5.28 11.01 0.74
N LEU A 82 -5.74 10.52 1.90
CA LEU A 82 -7.13 10.08 2.04
C LEU A 82 -8.00 11.31 2.34
N PRO A 83 -9.12 11.50 1.65
CA PRO A 83 -10.06 12.57 1.99
C PRO A 83 -10.61 12.33 3.40
N ASN A 84 -10.57 13.38 4.23
CA ASN A 84 -11.13 13.41 5.58
C ASN A 84 -12.66 13.42 5.58
#